data_AF-A0A9Q5HVV8-F1
#
_entry.id   AF-A0A9Q5HVV8-F1
#
_cell.length_a   1.000
_cell.length_b   1.000
_cell.length_c   1.000
_cell.angle_alpha   90.00
_cell.angle_beta   90.00
_cell.angle_gamma   90.00
#
_symmetry.space_group_name_H-M   'P 1'
#
loop_
_entity.id
_entity.type
_entity.pdbx_description
1 polymer ?
#
loop_
_entity_poly.entity_id
_entity_poly.type
_entity_poly.pdbx_seq_one_letter_code
_entity_poly.pdbx_strand_id
1 'polypeptide(L)'
;MLSLLQDSPFPDKSPIDANAPWKLGMDVEYLKKLKHMFLTEWSWSSLEKKIAQYDNFVVHYEHGGDALDLHFVHVRSPRSDAIPLMLLHGWPGMISSLSSTSAA
;
A
#
# COMPACT_ATOMS: atom_id res chain seq x y z
N MET A 1 -7.71 -3.41 -14.20
CA MET A 1 -8.00 -2.88 -12.85
C MET A 1 -9.07 -1.80 -12.91
N LEU A 2 -8.84 -0.66 -13.59
CA LEU A 2 -9.83 0.44 -13.64
C LEU A 2 -11.18 0.03 -14.23
N SER A 3 -11.20 -0.84 -15.25
CA SER A 3 -12.43 -1.43 -15.79
C SER A 3 -13.23 -2.21 -14.73
N LEU A 4 -12.56 -3.12 -14.00
CA LEU A 4 -13.18 -3.86 -12.90
C LEU A 4 -13.73 -2.92 -11.82
N LEU A 5 -12.98 -1.87 -11.48
CA LEU A 5 -13.45 -0.87 -10.53
C LEU A 5 -14.68 -0.13 -11.06
N GLN A 6 -14.69 0.26 -12.33
CA GLN A 6 -15.82 0.93 -12.98
C GLN A 6 -17.09 0.07 -12.94
N ASP A 7 -16.97 -1.21 -13.25
CA ASP A 7 -18.09 -2.15 -13.34
C ASP A 7 -18.57 -2.67 -11.97
N SER A 8 -17.79 -2.50 -10.90
CA SER A 8 -18.15 -2.97 -9.56
C SER A 8 -19.39 -2.26 -9.02
N PRO A 9 -20.50 -2.96 -8.70
CA PRO A 9 -21.72 -2.34 -8.23
C PRO A 9 -21.56 -1.79 -6.80
N PHE A 10 -22.36 -0.77 -6.46
CA PHE A 10 -22.54 -0.36 -5.06
C PHE A 10 -23.69 -1.14 -4.43
N PRO A 11 -23.71 -1.29 -3.09
CA PRO A 11 -24.91 -1.76 -2.40
C PRO A 11 -26.07 -0.77 -2.60
N ASP A 12 -27.29 -1.30 -2.75
CA ASP A 12 -28.49 -0.50 -3.02
C ASP A 12 -28.84 0.48 -1.89
N LYS A 13 -28.49 0.14 -0.65
CA LYS A 13 -28.71 0.97 0.54
C LYS A 13 -27.58 0.79 1.55
N SER A 14 -27.29 1.85 2.30
CA SER A 14 -26.46 1.72 3.50
C SER A 14 -27.20 0.88 4.54
N PRO A 15 -26.56 -0.12 5.17
CA PRO A 15 -27.16 -0.87 6.26
C PRO A 15 -27.24 -0.06 7.57
N ILE A 16 -26.78 1.20 7.58
CA ILE A 16 -26.51 1.99 8.78
C ILE A 16 -27.43 3.22 8.86
N ASP A 17 -27.70 3.65 10.10
CA ASP A 17 -28.25 4.96 10.43
C ASP A 17 -27.40 6.08 9.78
N ALA A 18 -28.06 6.97 9.02
CA ALA A 18 -27.42 8.12 8.38
C ALA A 18 -26.71 9.05 9.38
N ASN A 19 -27.08 9.00 10.66
CA ASN A 19 -26.45 9.79 11.72
C ASN A 19 -25.16 9.15 12.28
N ALA A 20 -24.81 7.91 11.90
CA ALA A 20 -23.61 7.22 12.36
C ALA A 20 -22.96 6.34 11.26
N PRO A 21 -22.58 6.92 10.11
CA PRO A 21 -22.30 6.19 8.87
C PRO A 21 -21.09 5.23 8.88
N TRP A 22 -20.21 5.30 9.90
CA TRP A 22 -19.03 4.43 10.02
C TRP A 22 -19.13 3.34 11.08
N LYS A 23 -20.25 3.27 11.82
CA LYS A 23 -20.39 2.45 13.03
C LYS A 23 -20.16 0.95 12.79
N LEU A 24 -20.47 0.45 11.59
CA LEU A 24 -20.39 -0.96 11.22
C LEU A 24 -19.46 -1.24 10.03
N GLY A 25 -18.58 -0.29 9.69
CA GLY A 25 -17.68 -0.41 8.57
C GLY A 25 -17.68 0.82 7.67
N MET A 26 -17.28 0.62 6.41
CA MET A 26 -17.11 1.72 5.47
C MET A 26 -18.43 2.41 5.13
N ASP A 27 -18.46 3.74 5.23
CA ASP A 27 -19.57 4.56 4.75
C ASP A 27 -19.74 4.43 3.24
N VAL A 28 -21.00 4.26 2.79
CA VAL A 28 -21.33 4.09 1.37
C VAL A 28 -21.03 5.34 0.56
N GLU A 29 -21.28 6.53 1.12
CA GLU A 29 -21.00 7.78 0.42
C GLU A 29 -19.49 8.03 0.30
N TYR A 30 -18.72 7.68 1.34
CA TYR A 30 -17.26 7.66 1.23
C TYR A 30 -16.76 6.66 0.20
N LEU A 31 -17.29 5.43 0.16
CA LEU A 31 -16.89 4.41 -0.82
C LEU A 31 -17.15 4.89 -2.26
N LYS A 32 -18.28 5.57 -2.51
CA LYS A 32 -18.58 6.19 -3.82
C LYS A 32 -17.54 7.23 -4.20
N LYS A 33 -17.18 8.12 -3.27
CA LYS A 33 -16.12 9.12 -3.48
C LYS A 33 -14.76 8.47 -3.72
N LEU A 34 -14.43 7.43 -2.96
CA LEU A 34 -13.18 6.69 -3.11
C LEU A 34 -13.08 6.05 -4.50
N LYS A 35 -14.13 5.34 -4.95
CA LYS A 35 -14.19 4.77 -6.30
C LYS A 35 -14.07 5.86 -7.37
N HIS A 36 -14.73 7.01 -7.21
CA HIS A 36 -14.59 8.13 -8.14
C HIS A 36 -13.13 8.61 -8.23
N MET A 37 -12.49 8.91 -7.09
CA MET A 37 -11.09 9.35 -7.02
C MET A 37 -10.14 8.34 -7.70
N PHE A 38 -10.32 7.04 -7.48
CA PHE A 38 -9.50 6.03 -8.14
C PHE A 38 -9.65 6.00 -9.67
N LEU A 39 -10.83 6.35 -10.19
CA LEU A 39 -11.11 6.38 -11.63
C LEU A 39 -10.65 7.68 -12.30
N THR A 40 -10.65 8.80 -11.59
CA THR A 40 -10.42 10.14 -12.18
C THR A 40 -9.08 10.76 -11.83
N GLU A 41 -8.55 10.48 -10.63
CA GLU A 41 -7.40 11.22 -10.08
C GLU A 41 -6.20 10.31 -9.78
N TRP A 42 -6.45 9.05 -9.39
CA TRP A 42 -5.38 8.15 -8.97
C TRP A 42 -4.52 7.67 -10.14
N SER A 43 -3.20 7.63 -9.92
CA SER A 43 -2.21 7.24 -10.93
C SER A 43 -1.27 6.17 -10.39
N TRP A 44 -1.39 4.94 -10.92
CA TRP A 44 -0.45 3.85 -10.64
C TRP A 44 0.99 4.27 -10.94
N SER A 45 1.22 4.89 -12.11
CA SER A 45 2.55 5.34 -12.52
C SER A 45 3.19 6.30 -11.52
N SER A 46 2.39 7.09 -10.79
CA SER A 46 2.90 8.01 -9.78
C SER A 46 3.33 7.26 -8.52
N LEU A 47 2.60 6.22 -8.11
CA LEU A 47 3.00 5.33 -7.02
C LEU A 47 4.24 4.51 -7.38
N GLU A 48 4.26 3.94 -8.58
CA GLU A 48 5.39 3.17 -9.11
C GLU A 48 6.67 4.01 -9.10
N LYS A 49 6.62 5.25 -9.60
CA LYS A 49 7.77 6.18 -9.55
C LYS A 49 8.26 6.44 -8.13
N LYS A 50 7.37 6.54 -7.14
CA LYS A 50 7.77 6.73 -5.74
C LYS A 50 8.48 5.49 -5.20
N ILE A 51 8.00 4.29 -5.51
CA ILE A 51 8.63 3.04 -5.08
C ILE A 51 10.00 2.85 -5.75
N ALA A 52 10.10 3.22 -7.03
CA ALA A 52 11.32 3.13 -7.83
C ALA A 52 12.44 4.11 -7.39
N GLN A 53 12.17 5.04 -6.46
CA GLN A 53 13.20 5.92 -5.89
C GLN A 53 14.18 5.18 -4.99
N TYR A 54 13.87 3.94 -4.61
CA TYR A 54 14.70 3.11 -3.75
C TYR A 54 15.24 1.90 -4.50
N ASP A 55 16.40 1.40 -4.06
CA ASP A 55 16.95 0.14 -4.56
C ASP A 55 16.10 -1.02 -4.04
N ASN A 56 15.40 -1.69 -4.96
CA ASN A 56 14.55 -2.84 -4.70
C ASN A 56 15.29 -4.12 -5.08
N PHE A 57 15.25 -5.12 -4.20
CA PHE A 57 15.92 -6.39 -4.38
C PHE A 57 14.95 -7.55 -4.18
N VAL A 58 15.23 -8.67 -4.83
CA VAL A 58 14.60 -9.96 -4.56
C VAL A 58 15.71 -10.97 -4.32
N VAL A 59 15.60 -11.72 -3.23
CA VAL A 59 16.48 -12.85 -2.94
C VAL A 59 15.65 -14.10 -2.88
N HIS A 60 16.10 -15.12 -3.61
CA HIS A 60 15.57 -16.47 -3.49
C HIS A 60 16.15 -17.13 -2.24
N TYR A 61 15.31 -17.54 -1.31
CA TYR A 61 15.69 -18.19 -0.07
C TYR A 61 15.14 -19.60 -0.02
N GLU A 62 16.02 -20.58 0.16
CA GLU A 62 15.66 -21.99 0.36
C GLU A 62 16.11 -22.46 1.74
N HIS A 63 15.23 -23.09 2.50
CA HIS A 63 15.55 -23.67 3.79
C HIS A 63 14.60 -24.82 4.14
N GLY A 64 15.14 -25.97 4.56
CA GLY A 64 14.32 -27.08 5.05
C GLY A 64 13.41 -27.73 4.01
N GLY A 65 13.64 -27.49 2.72
CA GLY A 65 12.77 -27.93 1.63
C GLY A 65 11.71 -26.91 1.21
N ASP A 66 11.62 -25.79 1.93
CA ASP A 66 10.78 -24.65 1.55
C ASP A 66 11.59 -23.62 0.76
N ALA A 67 10.94 -22.96 -0.20
CA ALA A 67 11.52 -21.90 -1.02
C ALA A 67 10.62 -20.66 -1.00
N LEU A 68 11.23 -19.47 -0.89
CA LEU A 68 10.54 -18.19 -0.86
C LEU A 68 11.35 -17.09 -1.55
N ASP A 69 10.69 -16.34 -2.41
CA ASP A 69 11.24 -15.08 -2.92
C ASP A 69 10.96 -13.95 -1.92
N LEU A 70 12.02 -13.37 -1.38
CA LEU A 70 11.98 -12.27 -0.43
C LEU A 70 12.25 -10.95 -1.14
N HIS A 71 11.24 -10.09 -1.24
CA HIS A 71 11.40 -8.70 -1.68
C HIS A 71 11.78 -7.81 -0.50
N PHE A 72 12.75 -6.92 -0.71
CA PHE A 72 13.09 -5.87 0.25
C PHE A 72 13.65 -4.63 -0.45
N VAL A 73 13.61 -3.51 0.27
CA VAL A 73 14.32 -2.28 -0.08
C VAL A 73 15.52 -2.15 0.84
N HIS A 74 16.67 -1.78 0.30
CA HIS A 74 17.89 -1.57 1.07
C HIS A 74 18.46 -0.18 0.81
N VAL A 75 18.45 0.66 1.84
CA VAL A 75 19.03 2.01 1.81
C VAL A 75 20.32 2.01 2.62
N ARG A 76 21.45 2.24 1.95
CA ARG A 76 22.76 2.26 2.61
C ARG A 76 23.07 3.63 3.20
N SER A 77 23.52 3.63 4.45
CA SER A 77 24.11 4.81 5.06
C SER A 77 25.47 5.12 4.42
N PRO A 78 25.83 6.41 4.22
CA PRO A 78 27.18 6.78 3.80
C PRO A 78 28.22 6.58 4.93
N ARG A 79 27.78 6.37 6.17
CA ARG A 79 28.67 6.12 7.32
C ARG A 79 29.10 4.66 7.38
N SER A 80 30.40 4.43 7.57
CA SER A 80 30.98 3.11 7.72
C SER A 80 30.63 2.41 9.05
N ASP A 81 30.24 3.17 10.07
CA ASP A 81 29.88 2.69 11.41
C ASP A 81 28.36 2.68 11.66
N ALA A 82 27.56 2.77 10.60
CA ALA A 82 26.12 2.80 10.71
C ALA A 82 25.58 1.48 11.29
N ILE A 83 24.65 1.60 12.25
CA ILE A 83 23.95 0.46 12.82
C ILE A 83 22.95 -0.07 11.76
N PRO A 84 23.04 -1.34 11.36
CA PRO A 84 22.05 -1.93 10.46
C PRO A 84 20.68 -2.00 11.14
N LEU A 85 19.64 -1.51 10.47
CA LEU A 85 18.26 -1.59 10.93
C LEU A 85 17.44 -2.41 9.95
N MET A 86 16.63 -3.32 10.48
CA MET A 86 15.63 -4.06 9.72
C MET A 86 14.26 -3.52 10.13
N LEU A 87 13.53 -2.96 9.16
CA LEU A 87 12.17 -2.48 9.36
C LEU A 87 11.20 -3.50 8.77
N LEU A 88 10.27 -3.96 9.58
CA LEU A 88 9.26 -4.93 9.20
C LEU A 88 7.90 -4.23 9.15
N HIS A 89 7.19 -4.37 8.03
CA HIS A 89 5.80 -3.93 7.95
C HIS A 89 4.86 -5.03 8.46
N GLY A 90 3.66 -4.64 8.90
CA GLY A 90 2.59 -5.56 9.26
C GLY A 90 1.48 -5.57 8.22
N TRP A 91 0.36 -6.20 8.58
CA TRP A 91 -0.89 -6.14 7.80
C TRP A 91 -1.78 -5.00 8.33
N PRO A 92 -2.49 -4.22 7.49
CA PRO A 92 -2.57 -4.26 6.01
C PRO A 92 -1.52 -3.39 5.32
N GLY A 93 -0.37 -3.16 5.96
CA GLY A 93 0.69 -2.30 5.46
C GLY A 93 1.54 -2.93 4.35
N MET A 94 2.35 -2.09 3.73
CA MET A 94 3.34 -2.47 2.71
C MET A 94 4.62 -1.67 2.91
N ILE A 95 5.73 -2.10 2.33
CA ILE A 95 7.05 -1.46 2.52
C ILE A 95 7.04 0.07 2.28
N SER A 96 6.24 0.56 1.33
CA SER A 96 6.14 2.00 1.03
C SER A 96 5.55 2.83 2.16
N SER A 97 4.78 2.23 3.10
CA SER A 97 4.25 2.94 4.27
C SER A 97 5.33 3.33 5.27
N LEU A 98 6.53 2.73 5.18
CA LEU A 98 7.67 3.03 6.04
C LEU A 98 8.52 4.19 5.51
N SER A 99 8.20 4.71 4.31
CA SER A 99 8.85 5.88 3.75
C SER A 99 8.18 7.16 4.27
N SER A 100 8.71 7.75 5.34
CA SER A 100 8.35 9.13 5.69
C SER A 100 9.09 10.07 4.74
N THR A 101 8.38 10.82 3.92
CA THR A 101 8.96 11.96 3.20
C THR A 101 9.23 13.07 4.21
N SER A 102 10.36 12.99 4.93
CA SER A 102 11.01 14.17 5.48
C SER A 102 12.31 14.36 4.72
N ALA A 103 12.24 15.11 3.61
CA ALA A 103 13.40 15.81 3.13
C ALA A 103 13.76 16.84 4.23
N ALA A 104 14.84 16.56 4.96
CA ALA A 104 15.59 17.59 5.66
C ALA A 104 16.65 18.13 4.70
#